data_AF-A0A815Q0J5-F1
#
_entry.id   AF-A0A815Q0J5-F1
#
_cell.length_a   1.000
_cell.length_b   1.000
_cell.length_c   1.000
_cell.angle_alpha   90.00
_cell.angle_beta   90.00
_cell.angle_gamma   90.00
#
_symmetry.space_group_name_H-M   'P 1'
#
loop_
_entity.id
_entity.type
_entity.pdbx_description
1 polymer ?
#
loop_
_entity_poly.entity_id
_entity_poly.type
_entity_poly.pdbx_seq_one_letter_code
_entity_poly.pdbx_strand_id
1 'polypeptide(L)'
;MKLCNYPSYIRQNYSILPYYIPLRAMTNRDIDNLIVIGKTMAQTFLVNAATRLHPVEFSNGQAGGVAAAYAILNNLNRVDQLLDEQHLTRLQTLVKTFTPLSWTINGKRYPND
;
A
#
# COMPACT_ATOMS: atom_id res chain seq x y z
N MET A 1 14.04 -25.09 35.43
CA MET A 1 13.55 -24.85 34.05
C MET A 1 14.43 -23.76 33.44
N LYS A 2 15.31 -24.06 32.46
CA LYS A 2 16.12 -23.03 31.80
C LYS A 2 15.18 -22.17 30.94
N LEU A 3 14.95 -20.93 31.35
CA LEU A 3 14.27 -19.94 30.51
C LEU A 3 15.18 -19.65 29.31
N CYS A 4 14.72 -19.96 28.11
CA CYS A 4 15.39 -19.51 26.89
C CYS A 4 15.36 -17.98 26.87
N ASN A 5 16.54 -17.36 26.93
CA ASN A 5 16.65 -15.91 26.76
C ASN A 5 16.47 -15.57 25.28
N TYR A 6 15.49 -14.71 24.97
CA TYR A 6 15.32 -14.20 23.62
C TYR A 6 16.56 -13.39 23.18
N PRO A 7 17.00 -13.55 21.91
CA PRO A 7 18.03 -12.71 21.30
C PRO A 7 17.76 -11.21 21.49
N SER A 8 18.82 -10.41 21.65
CA SER A 8 18.73 -8.98 21.95
C SER A 8 17.93 -8.18 20.91
N TYR A 9 17.98 -8.56 19.64
CA TYR A 9 17.25 -7.87 18.56
C TYR A 9 15.72 -8.00 18.66
N ILE A 10 15.20 -9.02 19.35
CA ILE A 10 13.75 -9.17 19.59
C ILE A 10 13.23 -8.08 20.53
N ARG A 11 14.10 -7.54 21.39
CA ARG A 11 13.76 -6.45 22.31
C ARG A 11 13.88 -5.06 21.68
N GLN A 12 14.33 -4.99 20.42
CA GLN A 12 14.55 -3.72 19.73
C GLN A 12 13.23 -3.26 19.10
N ASN A 13 12.65 -2.17 19.64
CA ASN A 13 11.42 -1.59 19.12
C ASN A 13 11.77 -0.51 18.08
N TYR A 14 11.23 -0.64 16.87
CA TYR A 14 11.32 0.39 15.83
C TYR A 14 9.95 1.07 15.71
N SER A 15 9.91 2.39 15.89
CA SER A 15 8.68 3.14 15.65
C SER A 15 8.41 3.17 14.15
N ILE A 16 7.32 2.53 13.73
CA ILE A 16 6.92 2.45 12.32
C ILE A 16 6.04 3.68 12.05
N LEU A 17 6.58 4.62 11.27
CA LEU A 17 5.79 5.75 10.78
C LEU A 17 4.79 5.27 9.72
N PRO A 18 3.66 5.98 9.54
CA PRO A 18 2.75 5.70 8.43
C PRO A 18 3.48 5.76 7.09
N TYR A 19 3.06 4.90 6.17
CA TYR A 19 3.74 4.69 4.89
C TYR A 19 2.71 4.51 3.77
N TYR A 20 3.16 4.75 2.54
CA TYR A 20 2.39 4.44 1.34
C TYR A 20 2.79 3.08 0.78
N ILE A 21 1.80 2.40 0.19
CA ILE A 21 2.05 1.25 -0.65
C ILE A 21 2.18 1.76 -2.09
N PRO A 22 3.31 1.52 -2.78
CA PRO A 22 3.44 1.90 -4.17
C PRO A 22 2.41 1.18 -5.05
N LEU A 23 1.71 1.89 -5.92
CA LEU A 23 0.76 1.27 -6.85
C LEU A 23 1.43 0.19 -7.71
N ARG A 24 2.69 0.39 -8.08
CA ARG A 24 3.49 -0.58 -8.82
C ARG A 24 3.76 -1.89 -8.07
N ALA A 25 3.65 -1.93 -6.74
CA ALA A 25 3.71 -3.18 -6.00
C ALA A 25 2.48 -4.06 -6.25
N MET A 26 1.36 -3.46 -6.65
CA MET A 26 0.07 -4.11 -6.89
C MET A 26 -0.13 -4.48 -8.37
N THR A 27 0.85 -4.25 -9.24
CA THR A 27 0.77 -4.55 -10.67
C THR A 27 1.71 -5.67 -11.07
N ASN A 28 1.47 -6.29 -12.23
CA ASN A 28 2.34 -7.30 -12.81
C ASN A 28 3.15 -6.72 -13.98
N ARG A 29 4.32 -7.30 -14.26
CA ARG A 29 5.17 -6.88 -15.40
C ARG A 29 4.66 -7.43 -16.72
N ASP A 30 4.21 -8.69 -16.70
CA ASP A 30 3.96 -9.49 -17.91
C ASP A 30 2.46 -9.65 -18.19
N ILE A 31 1.61 -9.35 -17.20
CA ILE A 31 0.15 -9.44 -17.30
C ILE A 31 -0.45 -8.06 -17.07
N ASP A 32 -1.02 -7.51 -18.14
CA ASP A 32 -1.81 -6.30 -18.10
C ASP A 32 -3.20 -6.53 -17.48
N ASN A 33 -3.82 -5.48 -16.95
CA ASN A 33 -5.15 -5.50 -16.32
C ASN A 33 -5.31 -6.53 -15.17
N LEU A 34 -4.21 -6.86 -14.49
CA LEU A 34 -4.21 -7.70 -13.29
C LEU A 34 -3.70 -6.90 -12.09
N ILE A 35 -4.58 -6.71 -11.10
CA ILE A 35 -4.25 -6.06 -9.83
C ILE A 35 -4.12 -7.11 -8.74
N VAL A 36 -2.96 -7.15 -8.09
CA VAL A 36 -2.66 -8.07 -6.99
C VAL A 36 -2.63 -7.33 -5.65
N ILE A 37 -3.23 -7.93 -4.61
CA ILE A 37 -3.37 -7.32 -3.28
C ILE A 37 -2.97 -8.29 -2.16
N GLY A 38 -2.67 -7.75 -0.98
CA GLY A 38 -2.33 -8.54 0.20
C GLY A 38 -1.02 -9.32 0.03
N LYS A 39 -1.05 -10.64 0.26
CA LYS A 39 0.14 -11.51 0.20
C LYS A 39 0.70 -11.67 -1.22
N THR A 40 -0.11 -11.48 -2.26
CA THR A 40 0.30 -11.74 -3.66
C THR A 40 0.97 -10.54 -4.33
N MET A 41 0.91 -9.35 -3.71
CA MET A 41 1.57 -8.16 -4.23
C MET A 41 3.10 -8.24 -4.03
N ALA A 42 3.84 -7.51 -4.86
CA ALA A 42 5.31 -7.52 -4.84
C ALA A 42 5.83 -6.83 -3.56
N GLN A 43 6.53 -7.59 -2.72
CA GLN A 43 7.05 -7.09 -1.44
C GLN A 43 8.24 -7.94 -0.94
N THR A 44 9.11 -7.32 -0.13
CA THR A 44 10.17 -8.04 0.58
C THR A 44 9.63 -8.69 1.85
N PHE A 45 10.40 -9.58 2.47
CA PHE A 45 10.01 -10.23 3.72
C PHE A 45 9.67 -9.23 4.84
N LEU A 46 10.46 -8.16 4.96
CA LEU A 46 10.23 -7.11 5.95
C LEU A 46 8.94 -6.31 5.67
N VAL A 47 8.71 -5.94 4.41
CA VAL A 47 7.50 -5.20 4.01
C VAL A 47 6.25 -6.05 4.23
N ASN A 48 6.32 -7.36 3.94
CA ASN A 48 5.22 -8.28 4.22
C ASN A 48 4.85 -8.32 5.71
N ALA A 49 5.80 -8.19 6.63
CA ALA A 49 5.48 -8.10 8.06
C ALA A 49 4.70 -6.81 8.41
N ALA A 50 4.96 -5.71 7.70
CA ALA A 50 4.28 -4.43 7.92
C ALA A 50 2.90 -4.34 7.24
N THR A 51 2.78 -4.85 6.01
CA THR A 51 1.57 -4.72 5.17
C THR A 51 0.47 -5.71 5.52
N ARG A 52 0.77 -6.75 6.31
CA ARG A 52 -0.14 -7.84 6.67
C ARG A 52 -0.88 -7.61 7.99
N LEU A 53 -0.93 -6.38 8.47
CA LEU A 53 -1.81 -5.98 9.55
C LEU A 53 -3.20 -5.68 8.97
N HIS A 54 -4.26 -6.12 9.65
CA HIS A 54 -5.65 -5.92 9.23
C HIS A 54 -5.99 -4.53 8.67
N PRO A 55 -5.62 -3.40 9.30
CA PRO A 55 -5.93 -2.08 8.74
C PRO A 55 -5.25 -1.82 7.39
N VAL A 56 -4.04 -2.32 7.22
CA VAL A 56 -3.27 -2.14 5.99
C VAL A 56 -3.79 -3.04 4.89
N GLU A 57 -4.15 -4.29 5.21
CA GLU A 57 -4.78 -5.21 4.25
C GLU A 57 -6.13 -4.69 3.76
N PHE A 58 -6.94 -4.13 4.65
CA PHE A 58 -8.22 -3.53 4.29
C PHE A 58 -8.03 -2.32 3.38
N SER A 59 -7.12 -1.42 3.74
CA SER A 59 -6.76 -0.23 2.94
C SER A 59 -6.25 -0.62 1.54
N ASN A 60 -5.42 -1.67 1.47
CA ASN A 60 -4.88 -2.18 0.22
C ASN A 60 -5.98 -2.78 -0.67
N GLY A 61 -6.91 -3.55 -0.09
CA GLY A 61 -8.06 -4.08 -0.82
C GLY A 61 -8.98 -2.99 -1.37
N GLN A 62 -9.26 -1.96 -0.56
CA GLN A 62 -10.03 -0.78 -0.99
C GLN A 62 -9.35 -0.07 -2.17
N ALA A 63 -8.04 0.20 -2.04
CA ALA A 63 -7.26 0.84 -3.09
C ALA A 63 -7.24 0.02 -4.39
N GLY A 64 -7.11 -1.31 -4.29
CA GLY A 64 -7.15 -2.21 -5.44
C GLY A 64 -8.50 -2.20 -6.16
N GLY A 65 -9.60 -2.20 -5.40
CA GLY A 65 -10.95 -2.10 -5.97
C GLY A 65 -11.21 -0.76 -6.66
N VAL A 66 -10.79 0.35 -6.04
CA VAL A 66 -10.87 1.68 -6.65
C VAL A 66 -10.03 1.76 -7.93
N ALA A 67 -8.82 1.19 -7.91
CA ALA A 67 -7.95 1.14 -9.08
C ALA A 67 -8.57 0.35 -10.24
N ALA A 68 -9.16 -0.83 -9.95
CA ALA A 68 -9.84 -1.64 -10.96
C ALA A 68 -11.05 -0.90 -11.57
N ALA A 69 -11.90 -0.31 -10.74
CA ALA A 69 -13.06 0.45 -11.22
C ALA A 69 -12.63 1.67 -12.05
N TYR A 70 -11.60 2.38 -11.59
CA TYR A 70 -11.04 3.52 -12.31
C TYR A 70 -10.46 3.13 -13.68
N ALA A 71 -9.74 2.01 -13.75
CA ALA A 71 -9.18 1.50 -15.01
C ALA A 71 -10.27 1.19 -16.04
N ILE A 72 -11.35 0.51 -15.62
CA ILE A 72 -12.51 0.21 -16.49
C ILE A 72 -13.18 1.49 -16.99
N LEU A 73 -13.44 2.46 -16.11
CA LEU A 73 -14.14 3.71 -16.45
C LEU A 73 -13.35 4.59 -17.44
N ASN A 74 -12.02 4.48 -17.46
CA ASN A 74 -11.15 5.29 -18.30
C ASN A 74 -10.54 4.48 -19.47
N ASN A 75 -10.99 3.25 -19.72
CA ASN A 75 -10.43 2.34 -20.74
C ASN A 75 -8.91 2.15 -20.63
N LEU A 76 -8.39 2.09 -19.40
CA LEU A 76 -6.97 1.83 -19.13
C LEU A 76 -6.76 0.32 -19.04
N ASN A 77 -6.14 -0.24 -20.08
CA ASN A 77 -5.91 -1.69 -20.16
C ASN A 77 -4.47 -2.06 -19.79
N ARG A 78 -3.54 -1.11 -19.88
CA ARG A 78 -2.11 -1.37 -19.66
C ARG A 78 -1.63 -0.77 -18.35
N VAL A 79 -0.67 -1.45 -17.71
CA VAL A 79 -0.11 -1.04 -16.41
C VAL A 79 0.58 0.33 -16.51
N ASP A 80 1.27 0.62 -17.62
CA ASP A 80 1.95 1.90 -17.82
C ASP A 80 0.99 3.09 -17.87
N GLN A 81 -0.19 2.92 -18.48
CA GLN A 81 -1.25 3.93 -18.49
C GLN A 81 -1.76 4.23 -17.07
N LEU A 82 -1.94 3.19 -16.25
CA LEU A 82 -2.40 3.34 -14.87
C LEU A 82 -1.35 4.04 -13.98
N LEU A 83 -0.07 3.87 -14.30
CA LEU A 83 1.06 4.47 -13.58
C LEU A 83 1.38 5.90 -14.03
N ASP A 84 0.71 6.42 -15.06
CA ASP A 84 0.87 7.81 -15.49
C ASP A 84 0.47 8.80 -14.38
N GLU A 85 1.18 9.93 -14.30
CA GLU A 85 1.05 10.87 -13.18
C GLU A 85 -0.36 11.46 -13.05
N GLN A 86 -1.04 11.70 -14.18
CA GLN A 86 -2.39 12.23 -14.22
C GLN A 86 -3.38 11.23 -13.60
N HIS A 87 -3.29 9.97 -14.02
CA HIS A 87 -4.13 8.88 -13.54
C HIS A 87 -3.83 8.53 -12.09
N LEU A 88 -2.55 8.51 -11.70
CA LEU A 88 -2.13 8.23 -10.33
C LEU A 88 -2.64 9.28 -9.34
N THR A 89 -2.51 10.56 -9.67
CA THR A 89 -3.01 11.66 -8.82
C THR A 89 -4.53 11.58 -8.66
N ARG A 90 -5.23 11.27 -9.76
CA ARG A 90 -6.68 11.10 -9.73
C ARG A 90 -7.10 9.90 -8.87
N LEU A 91 -6.40 8.78 -9.00
CA LEU A 91 -6.64 7.56 -8.23
C LEU A 91 -6.38 7.79 -6.74
N GLN A 92 -5.30 8.46 -6.36
CA GLN A 92 -5.04 8.84 -4.96
C GLN A 92 -6.17 9.72 -4.40
N THR A 93 -6.69 10.66 -5.20
CA THR A 93 -7.82 11.50 -4.79
C THR A 93 -9.09 10.67 -4.56
N LEU A 94 -9.35 9.65 -5.41
CA LEU A 94 -10.48 8.74 -5.23
C LEU A 94 -10.27 7.81 -4.03
N VAL A 95 -9.07 7.33 -3.77
CA VAL A 95 -8.81 6.48 -2.60
C VAL A 95 -8.96 7.28 -1.30
N LYS A 96 -8.58 8.57 -1.27
CA LYS A 96 -8.75 9.47 -0.12
C LYS A 96 -10.19 9.54 0.41
N THR A 97 -11.20 9.32 -0.44
CA THR A 97 -12.60 9.35 0.00
C THR A 97 -13.00 8.14 0.84
N PHE A 98 -12.30 7.02 0.67
CA PHE A 98 -12.60 5.76 1.35
C PHE A 98 -11.59 5.39 2.43
N THR A 99 -10.34 5.83 2.30
CA THR A 99 -9.27 5.49 3.23
C THR A 99 -8.39 6.72 3.46
N PRO A 100 -8.09 7.09 4.71
CA PRO A 100 -7.25 8.24 5.00
C PRO A 100 -5.83 8.00 4.48
N LEU A 101 -5.38 8.84 3.56
CA LEU A 101 -4.01 8.85 3.04
C LEU A 101 -3.17 9.98 3.63
N SER A 102 -3.65 10.63 4.70
CA SER A 102 -2.93 11.69 5.39
C SER A 102 -2.93 11.46 6.90
N TRP A 103 -1.82 11.80 7.55
CA TRP A 103 -1.57 11.60 8.97
C TRP A 103 -0.98 12.86 9.60
N THR A 104 -1.27 13.07 10.88
CA THR A 104 -0.71 14.17 11.68
C THR A 104 0.20 13.59 12.75
N ILE A 105 1.49 13.96 12.71
CA ILE A 105 2.51 13.49 13.64
C ILE A 105 3.12 14.71 14.32
N ASN A 106 3.03 14.79 15.65
CA ASN A 106 3.55 15.92 16.44
C ASN A 106 3.07 17.30 15.93
N GLY A 107 1.81 17.40 15.52
CA GLY A 107 1.23 18.64 14.99
C GLY A 107 1.55 18.95 13.51
N LYS A 108 2.38 18.15 12.84
CA LYS A 108 2.69 18.29 11.41
C LYS A 108 1.92 17.26 10.57
N ARG A 109 1.22 17.72 9.53
CA ARG A 109 0.46 16.89 8.59
C ARG A 109 1.37 16.34 7.48
N TYR A 110 1.10 15.11 7.06
CA TYR A 110 1.81 14.41 6.00
C TYR A 110 0.79 13.64 5.14
N PRO A 111 0.84 13.71 3.80
CA PRO A 111 1.69 14.61 3.02
C PRO A 111 1.31 16.07 3.30
N ASN A 112 2.20 17.01 2.95
CA ASN A 112 1.90 18.45 3.05
C ASN A 112 0.91 18.82 1.92
N ASP A 113 -0.33 18.36 2.04
CA ASP A 113 -1.45 18.79 1.18
C ASP A 113 -1.97 20.16 1.60
#